data_AF-A0AAU7RKH5-F1
#
_entry.id   AF-A0AAU7RKH5-F1
#
_cell.length_a   1.000
_cell.length_b   1.000
_cell.length_c   1.000
_cell.angle_alpha   90.00
_cell.angle_beta   90.00
_cell.angle_gamma   90.00
#
_symmetry.space_group_name_H-M   'P 1'
#
loop_
_entity.id
_entity.type
_entity.pdbx_description
1 polymer ?
#
loop_
_entity_poly.entity_id
_entity_poly.type
_entity_poly.pdbx_seq_one_letter_code
_entity_poly.pdbx_strand_id
1 'polypeptide(L)' 'MFPYRSGVAGLDGVLRFRPVAIILDLTLPDVYGCALIGRMRRISDARLMILTALDSEADTVQAPGSEVPH' A
#
# COMPACT_ATOMS: atom_id res chain seq x y z
N MET A 1 18.29 5.17 -0.67
CA MET A 1 16.86 4.93 -0.39
C MET A 1 16.65 5.16 1.10
N PHE A 2 15.70 6.00 1.50
CA PHE A 2 15.40 6.28 2.91
C PHE A 2 14.12 5.52 3.32
N PRO A 3 14.20 4.47 4.15
CA PRO A 3 13.02 3.71 4.55
C PRO A 3 12.27 4.42 5.68
N TYR A 4 10.95 4.48 5.58
CA TYR A 4 10.05 5.01 6.61
C TYR A 4 9.01 3.95 6.96
N ARG A 5 8.69 3.82 8.26
CA ARG A 5 7.72 2.83 8.77
C ARG A 5 6.33 3.42 9.03
N SER A 6 6.11 4.68 8.64
CA SER A 6 4.85 5.40 8.80
C SER A 6 4.65 6.38 7.64
N GLY A 7 3.38 6.63 7.28
CA GLY A 7 3.04 7.56 6.21
C GLY A 7 3.47 9.00 6.52
N VAL A 8 3.40 9.39 7.80
CA VAL A 8 3.77 10.73 8.27
C VAL A 8 5.27 10.98 8.12
N ALA A 9 6.11 10.05 8.56
CA ALA A 9 7.57 10.20 8.43
C ALA A 9 8.01 10.18 6.96
N GLY A 10 7.34 9.37 6.13
CA GLY A 10 7.53 9.39 4.68
C GLY A 10 7.22 10.75 4.05
N LEU A 11 6.15 11.43 4.50
CA LEU A 11 5.78 12.75 3.99
C LEU A 11 6.82 13.83 4.32
N ASP A 12 7.33 13.84 5.56
CA ASP A 12 8.43 14.74 5.97
C ASP A 12 9.70 14.45 5.15
N GLY A 13 10.02 13.18 4.92
CA GLY A 13 11.11 12.78 4.04
C GLY A 13 10.98 13.31 2.62
N VAL A 14 9.78 13.29 2.04
CA VAL A 14 9.52 13.82 0.68
C VAL A 14 9.78 15.33 0.64
N LEU A 15 9.35 16.08 1.64
CA LEU A 15 9.58 17.52 1.73
C LEU A 15 11.06 17.87 1.84
N ARG A 16 11.80 17.13 2.70
CA ARG A 16 13.22 17.41 2.96
C ARG A 16 14.12 17.03 1.81
N PHE A 17 13.90 15.88 1.20
CA PHE A 17 14.83 15.30 0.24
C PHE A 17 14.41 15.47 -1.22
N ARG A 18 13.18 15.91 -1.49
CA ARG A 18 12.61 16.12 -2.83
C ARG A 18 12.99 15.00 -3.83
N PRO A 19 12.67 13.74 -3.51
CA PRO A 19 13.09 12.61 -4.33
C PRO A 19 12.44 12.64 -5.71
N VAL A 20 13.09 12.05 -6.72
CA VAL A 20 12.52 11.88 -8.07
C VAL A 20 11.60 10.67 -8.20
N ALA A 21 11.68 9.74 -7.24
CA ALA A 21 10.88 8.52 -7.18
C ALA A 21 10.56 8.14 -5.72
N ILE A 22 9.38 7.60 -5.50
CA ILE A 22 8.85 7.16 -4.20
C ILE A 22 8.24 5.78 -4.40
N ILE A 23 8.61 4.85 -3.53
CA ILE A 23 7.96 3.53 -3.43
C ILE A 23 7.07 3.59 -2.19
N LEU A 24 5.77 3.40 -2.37
CA LEU A 24 4.78 3.43 -1.31
C LEU A 24 4.16 2.04 -1.13
N ASP A 25 4.27 1.50 0.07
CA ASP A 25 3.58 0.29 0.48
C ASP A 25 2.18 0.66 1.03
N LEU A 26 1.11 0.06 0.51
CA LEU A 26 -0.25 0.31 1.01
C LEU A 26 -0.64 -0.59 2.20
N THR A 27 0.24 -1.51 2.62
CA THR A 27 0.05 -2.31 3.84
C THR A 27 0.38 -1.52 5.12
N LEU A 28 0.70 -0.23 5.01
CA LEU A 28 1.00 0.62 6.15
C LEU A 28 -0.22 0.76 7.08
N PRO A 29 -0.05 0.49 8.39
CA PRO A 29 -1.16 0.40 9.34
C PRO A 29 -1.74 1.76 9.77
N ASP A 30 -1.04 2.87 9.49
CA ASP A 30 -1.26 4.17 10.13
C ASP A 30 -1.99 5.20 9.25
N VAL A 31 -1.94 5.07 7.93
CA VAL A 31 -2.59 6.01 7.00
C VAL A 31 -3.22 5.24 5.85
N TYR A 32 -4.53 5.45 5.63
CA TYR A 32 -5.21 4.95 4.44
C TYR A 32 -4.44 5.39 3.18
N GLY A 33 -3.93 4.42 2.43
CA GLY A 33 -3.02 4.65 1.30
C GLY A 33 -3.49 5.74 0.32
N CYS A 34 -4.80 5.82 0.06
CA CYS A 34 -5.40 6.84 -0.81
C CYS A 34 -5.18 8.29 -0.30
N ALA A 35 -5.31 8.52 1.00
CA ALA A 35 -5.12 9.84 1.60
C ALA A 35 -3.66 10.28 1.57
N LEU A 36 -2.73 9.33 1.77
CA LEU A 36 -1.29 9.57 1.69
C LEU A 36 -0.85 9.90 0.26
N ILE A 37 -1.34 9.16 -0.73
CA ILE A 37 -1.10 9.42 -2.16
C ILE A 37 -1.54 10.84 -2.52
N GLY A 38 -2.75 11.23 -2.12
CA GLY A 38 -3.28 12.56 -2.37
C GLY A 38 -2.43 13.67 -1.73
N ARG A 39 -1.90 13.45 -0.53
CA ARG A 39 -0.97 14.40 0.12
C ARG A 39 0.36 14.47 -0.62
N MET A 40 0.96 13.33 -0.96
CA MET A 40 2.25 13.28 -1.68
C MET A 40 2.18 14.01 -3.03
N ARG A 41 1.10 13.82 -3.79
CA ARG A 41 0.89 14.50 -5.08
C ARG A 41 0.72 16.01 -4.98
N ARG A 42 0.28 16.53 -3.83
CA ARG A 42 0.18 17.99 -3.61
C ARG A 42 1.52 18.63 -3.29
N ILE A 43 2.49 17.86 -2.81
CA ILE A 43 3.77 18.39 -2.33
C ILE A 43 4.97 17.97 -3.19
N SER A 44 4.78 17.05 -4.14
CA SER A 44 5.85 16.50 -4.96
C SER A 44 5.35 15.94 -6.29
N ASP A 45 6.13 16.18 -7.35
CA ASP A 45 5.93 15.61 -8.69
C ASP A 45 6.66 14.27 -8.88
N ALA A 46 7.20 13.69 -7.81
CA ALA A 46 7.93 12.43 -7.86
C ALA A 46 7.11 11.30 -8.52
N ARG A 47 7.81 10.38 -9.18
CA ARG A 47 7.19 9.14 -9.67
C ARG A 47 6.80 8.28 -8.47
N LEU A 48 5.52 7.93 -8.38
CA LEU A 48 5.00 7.11 -7.29
C LEU A 48 4.77 5.68 -7.80
N MET A 49 5.48 4.73 -7.23
CA MET A 49 5.27 3.29 -7.46
C MET A 49 4.62 2.69 -6.23
N ILE A 50 3.49 2.02 -6.42
CA ILE A 50 2.68 1.47 -5.33
C ILE A 50 2.99 -0.01 -5.22
N LEU A 51 3.34 -0.46 -4.01
CA LEU A 51 3.41 -1.87 -3.64
C LEU A 51 2.11 -2.23 -2.93
N THR A 52 1.32 -3.09 -3.54
CA THR A 52 0.21 -3.78 -2.91
C THR A 52 0.64 -5.22 -2.69
N ALA A 53 0.62 -5.69 -1.45
CA ALA A 53 0.51 -7.12 -1.24
C ALA A 53 -0.87 -7.54 -1.79
N LEU A 54 -0.87 -8.30 -2.88
CA LEU A 54 -2.06 -9.03 -3.30
C LEU A 54 -2.19 -10.23 -2.35
N ASP A 55 -2.46 -9.99 -1.07
CA ASP A 55 -3.11 -11.01 -0.25
C ASP A 55 -4.58 -11.02 -0.68
N SER A 56 -4.81 -11.48 -1.91
CA SER A 56 -5.97 -12.31 -2.09
C SER A 56 -5.69 -13.54 -1.23
N GLU A 57 -6.27 -13.56 -0.04
CA GLU A 57 -7.10 -14.71 0.27
C GLU A 57 -8.05 -14.85 -0.92
N ALA A 58 -7.58 -15.52 -1.98
CA ALA A 58 -8.46 -16.09 -2.98
C ALA A 58 -9.19 -17.16 -2.19
N ASP A 59 -10.28 -16.70 -1.59
CA ASP A 59 -11.47 -17.39 -1.16
C ASP A 59 -11.25 -18.90 -1.14
N THR A 60 -11.06 -19.45 0.06
CA THR A 60 -11.07 -20.89 0.23
C THR A 60 -12.37 -21.38 -0.39
N VAL A 61 -12.30 -21.98 -1.59
CA VAL A 61 -13.43 -22.69 -2.19
C VAL A 61 -13.69 -23.85 -1.25
N GLN A 62 -14.56 -23.60 -0.28
CA GLN A 62 -15.12 -24.62 0.56
C GLN A 62 -15.99 -25.46 -0.36
N ALA A 63 -15.40 -26.53 -0.90
CA ALA A 63 -16.15 -27.55 -1.60
C ALA A 63 -17.24 -28.06 -0.64
N PRO A 64 -18.53 -27.91 -0.94
CA PRO A 64 -19.53 -28.68 -0.22
C PRO A 64 -19.40 -30.12 -0.72
N GLY A 65 -18.60 -30.91 0.01
CA GLY A 65 -18.86 -32.33 0.09
C GLY A 65 -20.21 -32.51 0.76
N SER A 66 -21.26 -32.65 -0.03
CA SER A 66 -22.50 -33.28 0.42
C SER A 66 -22.59 -34.64 -0.24
N GLU A 67 -22.62 -35.63 0.63
CA GLU A 67 -22.68 -37.06 0.40
C GLU A 67 -23.66 -37.46 -0.71
N VAL A 68 -23.31 -38.54 -1.40
CA VAL A 68 -24.26 -39.41 -2.08
C VAL A 68 -25.15 -40.06 -1.00
N PRO A 69 -26.48 -40.06 -1.17
CA PRO A 69 -27.24 -41.21 -0.69
C PRO A 69 -28.26 -41.73 -1.72
N HIS A 70 -28.12 -43.04 -1.96
CA HIS A 70 -29.03 -44.05 -2.54
C HIS A 70 -29.44 -43.96 -4.01
#